data_AF-Q5P6C5-F1
#
_entry.id   AF-Q5P6C5-F1
#
_cell.length_a   1.000
_cell.length_b   1.000
_cell.length_c   1.000
_cell.angle_alpha   90.00
_cell.angle_beta   90.00
_cell.angle_gamma   90.00
#
_symmetry.space_group_name_H-M   'P 1'
#
loop_
_entity.id
_entity.type
_entity.pdbx_description
1 polymer ?
#
loop_
_entity_poly.entity_id
_entity_poly.type
_entity_poly.pdbx_seq_one_letter_code
_entity_poly.pdbx_strand_id
1 'polypeptide(L)'
;MHRFPLRSLAVAALASLSFAAHALEYPIGTPQHRDGMEIAAVYLQPVEMEPEGMMKKASESDIHIEADIRALANNPNGFEEGSWIPYLTVKFEIAKVGSDWKQSGEFMPMVASDGPHYGDNIKLAGPGKYQVKYTILPPGAHHGSHFGRHTDRATGVRPWFKEFEVENEFTYVGVGKKGGY
;
A
#
# COMPACT_ATOMS: atom_id res chain seq x y z
N MET A 1 20.56 70.86 10.69
CA MET A 1 20.88 69.43 10.47
C MET A 1 19.65 68.61 10.85
N HIS A 2 18.78 68.30 9.90
CA HIS A 2 17.57 67.50 10.14
C HIS A 2 17.87 66.02 9.96
N ARG A 3 17.61 65.21 11.00
CA ARG A 3 17.65 63.75 10.92
C ARG A 3 16.22 63.24 10.79
N PHE A 4 15.88 62.70 9.62
CA PHE A 4 14.66 61.93 9.41
C PHE A 4 14.76 60.59 10.15
N PRO A 5 13.75 60.18 10.96
CA PRO A 5 13.67 58.81 11.40
C PRO A 5 13.05 57.95 10.30
N LEU A 6 13.86 57.09 9.68
CA LEU A 6 13.40 55.97 8.88
C LEU A 6 12.58 55.05 9.81
N ARG A 7 11.25 55.12 9.73
CA ARG A 7 10.39 54.12 10.37
C ARG A 7 10.41 52.86 9.50
N SER A 8 11.11 51.84 9.97
CA SER A 8 11.13 50.51 9.39
C SER A 8 9.71 49.95 9.25
N LEU A 9 9.23 49.77 8.03
CA LEU A 9 8.09 48.90 7.73
C LEU A 9 8.56 47.45 8.00
N ALA A 10 8.24 46.91 9.17
CA ALA A 10 8.34 45.48 9.41
C ALA A 10 7.12 44.82 8.74
N VAL A 11 7.32 44.33 7.52
CA VAL A 11 6.36 43.49 6.80
C VAL A 11 6.22 42.18 7.59
N ALA A 12 5.04 41.95 8.17
CA ALA A 12 4.67 40.67 8.77
C ALA A 12 4.45 39.65 7.64
N ALA A 13 5.51 38.94 7.25
CA ALA A 13 5.39 37.76 6.42
C ALA A 13 4.91 36.59 7.29
N LEU A 14 3.59 36.44 7.44
CA LEU A 14 3.02 35.16 7.84
C LEU A 14 3.22 34.19 6.66
N ALA A 15 4.33 33.46 6.68
CA ALA A 15 4.50 32.29 5.84
C ALA A 15 3.43 31.26 6.27
N SER A 16 2.42 31.06 5.43
CA SER A 16 1.51 29.93 5.52
C SER A 16 2.32 28.65 5.35
N LEU A 17 2.70 28.03 6.46
CA LEU A 17 3.24 26.67 6.47
C LEU A 17 2.11 25.72 6.04
N SER A 18 2.05 25.42 4.75
CA SER A 18 1.25 24.31 4.23
C SER A 18 1.89 23.02 4.71
N PHE A 19 1.38 22.44 5.80
CA PHE A 19 1.73 21.08 6.18
C PHE A 19 1.17 20.14 5.11
N ALA A 20 2.06 19.39 4.46
CA ALA A 20 1.64 18.28 3.60
C ALA A 20 0.92 17.25 4.49
N ALA A 21 -0.38 17.07 4.28
CA ALA A 21 -1.16 16.07 4.97
C ALA A 21 -0.91 14.72 4.30
N HIS A 22 -0.03 13.90 4.87
CA HIS A 22 0.13 12.50 4.49
C HIS A 22 -1.01 11.67 5.09
N ALA A 23 -1.48 10.66 4.35
CA ALA A 23 -2.33 9.64 4.93
C ALA A 23 -1.55 8.91 6.03
N LEU A 24 -2.19 8.66 7.17
CA LEU A 24 -1.56 7.87 8.23
C LEU A 24 -1.82 6.39 7.93
N GLU A 25 -0.76 5.69 7.58
CA GLU A 25 -0.76 4.24 7.43
C GLU A 25 -0.59 3.54 8.79
N TYR A 26 -1.33 2.45 8.95
CA TYR A 26 -1.29 1.58 10.11
C TYR A 26 -0.72 0.21 9.69
N PRO A 27 0.45 -0.20 10.24
CA PRO A 27 1.05 -1.47 9.87
C PRO A 27 0.22 -2.66 10.35
N ILE A 28 0.15 -3.70 9.51
CA ILE A 28 -0.47 -4.99 9.82
C ILE A 28 0.65 -6.03 9.97
N GLY A 29 0.95 -6.40 11.22
CA GLY A 29 2.05 -7.31 11.53
C GLY A 29 3.42 -6.69 11.25
N THR A 30 4.36 -7.52 10.78
CA THR A 30 5.71 -7.10 10.40
C THR A 30 5.99 -7.48 8.94
N PRO A 31 6.80 -6.71 8.20
CA PRO A 31 7.21 -7.09 6.85
C PRO A 31 7.81 -8.49 6.81
N GLN A 32 7.45 -9.27 5.79
CA GLN A 32 7.95 -10.64 5.58
C GLN A 32 8.83 -10.67 4.34
N HIS A 33 9.90 -11.46 4.37
CA HIS A 33 10.84 -11.60 3.25
C HIS A 33 10.68 -12.95 2.58
N ARG A 34 10.29 -12.94 1.29
CA ARG A 34 10.04 -14.16 0.49
C ARG A 34 10.48 -13.94 -0.95
N ASP A 35 11.14 -14.93 -1.53
CA ASP A 35 11.49 -14.96 -2.96
C ASP A 35 12.21 -13.69 -3.48
N GLY A 36 13.04 -13.07 -2.63
CA GLY A 36 13.76 -11.84 -2.97
C GLY A 36 12.88 -10.59 -2.99
N MET A 37 11.80 -10.60 -2.20
CA MET A 37 10.88 -9.48 -1.99
C MET A 37 10.66 -9.24 -0.51
N GLU A 38 10.46 -7.98 -0.14
CA GLU A 38 9.84 -7.56 1.11
C GLU A 38 8.35 -7.34 0.86
N ILE A 39 7.53 -7.94 1.72
CA ILE A 39 6.07 -7.87 1.66
C ILE A 39 5.57 -7.26 2.97
N ALA A 40 5.10 -6.02 2.89
CA ALA A 40 4.45 -5.33 4.00
C ALA A 40 2.94 -5.22 3.75
N ALA A 41 2.18 -5.21 4.83
CA ALA A 41 0.74 -5.02 4.81
C ALA A 41 0.43 -3.79 5.66
N VAL A 42 -0.36 -2.86 5.11
CA VAL A 42 -0.80 -1.66 5.82
C VAL A 42 -2.29 -1.45 5.58
N TYR A 43 -2.92 -0.64 6.42
CA TYR A 43 -4.20 -0.05 6.10
C TYR A 43 -4.21 1.44 6.42
N LEU A 44 -5.13 2.16 5.80
CA LEU A 44 -5.40 3.57 6.04
C LEU A 44 -6.89 3.85 5.87
N GLN A 45 -7.29 5.13 5.92
CA GLN A 45 -8.67 5.49 5.59
C GLN A 45 -9.04 5.05 4.16
N PRO A 46 -10.32 4.69 3.89
CA PRO A 46 -10.78 4.42 2.54
C PRO A 46 -10.42 5.54 1.56
N VAL A 47 -10.08 5.16 0.33
CA VAL A 47 -9.69 6.10 -0.72
C VAL A 47 -10.72 6.13 -1.84
N GLU A 48 -10.86 7.29 -2.48
CA GLU A 48 -11.58 7.39 -3.75
C GLU A 48 -10.63 6.99 -4.87
N MET A 49 -11.13 6.30 -5.89
CA MET A 49 -10.28 5.80 -6.98
C MET A 49 -11.00 5.84 -8.32
N GLU A 50 -10.21 6.08 -9.35
CA GLU A 50 -10.63 6.00 -10.74
C GLU A 50 -9.91 4.85 -11.47
N PRO A 51 -10.56 4.22 -12.46
CA PRO A 51 -11.97 4.40 -12.83
C PRO A 51 -12.95 3.90 -11.74
N GLU A 52 -14.16 4.45 -11.73
CA GLU A 52 -15.21 3.97 -10.82
C GLU A 52 -15.50 2.48 -11.03
N GLY A 53 -15.85 1.79 -9.94
CA GLY A 53 -16.22 0.38 -9.96
C GLY A 53 -15.04 -0.59 -9.88
N MET A 54 -13.79 -0.11 -9.80
CA MET A 54 -12.64 -0.99 -9.52
C MET A 54 -12.65 -1.59 -8.13
N MET A 55 -13.23 -0.89 -7.16
CA MET A 55 -13.32 -1.33 -5.77
C MET A 55 -14.59 -0.82 -5.10
N LYS A 56 -14.84 -1.25 -3.86
CA LYS A 56 -15.93 -0.72 -3.05
C LYS A 56 -15.76 0.80 -2.85
N LYS A 57 -16.87 1.54 -2.87
CA LYS A 57 -16.86 2.99 -2.63
C LYS A 57 -16.26 3.31 -1.27
N ALA A 58 -15.52 4.42 -1.17
CA ALA A 58 -14.92 4.85 0.08
C ALA A 58 -15.98 5.05 1.19
N SER A 59 -17.14 5.63 0.83
CA SER A 59 -18.27 5.85 1.74
C SER A 59 -18.93 4.58 2.28
N GLU A 60 -18.66 3.43 1.67
CA GLU A 60 -19.18 2.12 2.06
C GLU A 60 -18.10 1.24 2.72
N SER A 61 -16.93 1.79 2.99
CA SER A 61 -15.75 1.06 3.44
C SER A 61 -15.24 1.59 4.78
N ASP A 62 -14.47 0.77 5.48
CA ASP A 62 -13.91 1.10 6.80
C ASP A 62 -12.39 1.34 6.73
N ILE A 63 -11.71 0.69 5.79
CA ILE A 63 -10.29 0.85 5.50
C ILE A 63 -10.02 0.78 4.00
N HIS A 64 -8.92 1.38 3.57
CA HIS A 64 -8.17 0.94 2.40
C HIS A 64 -7.03 0.04 2.91
N ILE A 65 -6.94 -1.19 2.43
CA ILE A 65 -5.87 -2.12 2.82
C ILE A 65 -4.92 -2.30 1.64
N GLU A 66 -3.62 -2.32 1.93
CA GLU A 66 -2.57 -2.38 0.91
C GLU A 66 -1.60 -3.54 1.16
N ALA A 67 -0.98 -3.99 0.08
CA ALA A 67 0.20 -4.83 0.05
C ALA A 67 1.33 -4.10 -0.67
N ASP A 68 2.34 -3.70 0.10
CA ASP A 68 3.58 -3.12 -0.39
C ASP A 68 4.59 -4.21 -0.67
N ILE A 69 4.89 -4.43 -1.95
CA ILE A 69 5.77 -5.51 -2.40
C ILE A 69 6.94 -4.90 -3.15
N ARG A 70 8.11 -4.92 -2.52
CA ARG A 70 9.34 -4.32 -3.04
C ARG A 70 10.44 -5.37 -3.20
N ALA A 71 11.29 -5.21 -4.21
CA ALA A 71 12.45 -6.06 -4.41
C ALA A 71 13.46 -5.89 -3.27
N LEU A 72 13.99 -7.00 -2.77
CA LEU A 72 15.19 -7.02 -1.94
C LEU A 72 16.45 -6.98 -2.83
N ALA A 73 17.60 -6.62 -2.26
CA ALA A 73 18.90 -6.62 -2.95
C ALA A 73 19.25 -7.95 -3.64
N ASN A 74 18.71 -9.06 -3.14
CA ASN A 74 18.94 -10.41 -3.65
C ASN A 74 17.84 -10.89 -4.61
N ASN A 75 17.02 -9.99 -5.18
CA ASN A 75 15.94 -10.38 -6.09
C ASN A 75 16.46 -11.20 -7.28
N PRO A 76 15.96 -12.45 -7.49
CA PRO A 76 16.51 -13.33 -8.52
C PRO A 76 15.93 -13.06 -9.91
N ASN A 77 14.95 -12.17 -10.03
CA ASN A 77 14.15 -11.94 -11.23
C ASN A 77 14.46 -10.62 -11.94
N GLY A 78 15.53 -9.93 -11.52
CA GLY A 78 16.08 -8.77 -12.25
C GLY A 78 15.51 -7.42 -11.83
N PHE A 79 14.77 -7.34 -10.72
CA PHE A 79 14.32 -6.07 -10.16
C PHE A 79 15.41 -5.44 -9.29
N GLU A 80 15.62 -4.13 -9.42
CA GLU A 80 16.53 -3.36 -8.57
C GLU A 80 15.98 -3.26 -7.15
N GLU A 81 16.87 -3.26 -6.14
CA GLU A 81 16.49 -3.10 -4.73
C GLU A 81 15.54 -1.92 -4.50
N GLY A 82 14.47 -2.14 -3.73
CA GLY A 82 13.45 -1.13 -3.42
C GLY A 82 12.43 -0.87 -4.54
N SER A 83 12.63 -1.43 -5.73
CA SER A 83 11.66 -1.32 -6.82
C SER A 83 10.35 -2.02 -6.45
N TRP A 84 9.23 -1.41 -6.80
CA TRP A 84 7.94 -2.10 -6.76
C TRP A 84 7.95 -3.29 -7.72
N ILE A 85 7.33 -4.40 -7.31
CA ILE A 85 7.17 -5.59 -8.15
C ILE A 85 5.82 -5.52 -8.86
N PRO A 86 5.78 -5.19 -10.16
CA PRO A 86 4.54 -5.06 -10.91
C PRO A 86 3.99 -6.42 -11.37
N TYR A 87 2.75 -6.40 -11.87
CA TYR A 87 2.08 -7.53 -12.52
C TYR A 87 1.88 -8.80 -11.67
N LEU A 88 2.13 -8.74 -10.36
CA LEU A 88 1.69 -9.77 -9.42
C LEU A 88 0.17 -9.89 -9.44
N THR A 89 -0.30 -11.09 -9.11
CA THR A 89 -1.69 -11.29 -8.66
C THR A 89 -1.63 -11.46 -7.15
N VAL A 90 -2.32 -10.58 -6.42
CA VAL A 90 -2.33 -10.59 -4.95
C VAL A 90 -3.76 -10.79 -4.50
N LYS A 91 -4.04 -11.96 -3.91
CA LYS A 91 -5.35 -12.25 -3.32
C LYS A 91 -5.28 -12.02 -1.83
N PHE A 92 -6.42 -11.67 -1.23
CA PHE A 92 -6.54 -11.52 0.20
C PHE A 92 -7.67 -12.37 0.79
N GLU A 93 -7.49 -12.81 2.03
CA GLU A 93 -8.55 -13.27 2.93
C GLU A 93 -8.40 -12.51 4.26
N ILE A 94 -9.48 -11.93 4.76
CA ILE A 94 -9.55 -11.26 6.06
C ILE A 94 -10.63 -11.97 6.88
N ALA A 95 -10.29 -12.40 8.09
CA ALA A 95 -11.19 -13.07 9.02
C ALA A 95 -11.21 -12.35 10.37
N LYS A 96 -12.41 -12.17 10.95
CA LYS A 96 -12.54 -11.60 12.30
C LYS A 96 -12.33 -12.70 13.34
N VAL A 97 -11.40 -12.50 14.27
CA VAL A 97 -11.14 -13.47 15.34
C VAL A 97 -12.36 -13.57 16.26
N GLY A 98 -12.84 -14.79 16.50
CA GLY A 98 -14.01 -15.06 17.34
C GLY A 98 -15.35 -14.81 16.65
N SER A 99 -15.38 -14.77 15.31
CA SER A 99 -16.58 -14.62 14.50
C SER A 99 -16.48 -15.46 13.23
N ASP A 100 -17.63 -15.82 12.64
CA ASP A 100 -17.68 -16.47 11.33
C ASP A 100 -17.52 -15.48 10.16
N TRP A 101 -17.35 -14.18 10.46
CA TRP A 101 -17.16 -13.18 9.42
C TRP A 101 -15.81 -13.35 8.71
N LYS A 102 -15.90 -13.43 7.38
CA LYS A 102 -14.76 -13.45 6.47
C LYS A 102 -15.06 -12.62 5.23
N GLN A 103 -14.02 -12.03 4.65
CA GLN A 103 -14.06 -11.39 3.33
C GLN A 103 -12.80 -11.78 2.56
N SER A 104 -12.94 -12.10 1.28
CA SER A 104 -11.83 -12.42 0.40
C SER A 104 -11.99 -11.76 -0.96
N GLY A 105 -10.88 -11.52 -1.65
CA GLY A 105 -10.87 -10.90 -2.97
C GLY A 105 -9.49 -10.92 -3.61
N GLU A 106 -9.35 -10.15 -4.67
CA GLU A 106 -8.11 -9.92 -5.39
C GLU A 106 -7.83 -8.42 -5.34
N PHE A 107 -6.65 -8.03 -4.88
CA PHE A 107 -6.22 -6.64 -4.90
C PHE A 107 -5.97 -6.17 -6.32
N MET A 108 -6.27 -4.89 -6.53
CA MET A 108 -5.99 -4.22 -7.78
C MET A 108 -4.63 -3.52 -7.71
N PRO A 109 -3.81 -3.53 -8.77
CA PRO A 109 -2.64 -2.66 -8.84
C PRO A 109 -3.09 -1.20 -9.02
N MET A 110 -2.51 -0.30 -8.24
CA MET A 110 -2.84 1.13 -8.29
C MET A 110 -1.64 1.99 -7.90
N VAL A 111 -1.83 3.31 -7.91
CA VAL A 111 -0.77 4.28 -7.59
C VAL A 111 -1.34 5.42 -6.73
N ALA A 112 -0.63 5.77 -5.67
CA ALA A 112 -0.88 6.93 -4.84
C ALA A 112 0.31 7.90 -4.91
N SER A 113 0.27 8.99 -4.14
CA SER A 113 1.32 10.03 -4.17
C SER A 113 2.69 9.56 -3.66
N ASP A 114 2.73 8.46 -2.91
CA ASP A 114 3.92 7.79 -2.35
C ASP A 114 4.41 6.63 -3.23
N GLY A 115 3.62 6.18 -4.20
CA GLY A 115 4.03 5.24 -5.24
C GLY A 115 2.99 4.17 -5.55
N PRO A 116 3.39 3.16 -6.35
CA PRO A 116 2.52 2.06 -6.71
C PRO A 116 2.46 0.98 -5.63
N HIS A 117 1.29 0.38 -5.48
CA HIS A 117 1.00 -0.72 -4.54
C HIS A 117 -0.17 -1.58 -5.06
N TYR A 118 -0.53 -2.62 -4.29
CA TYR A 118 -1.75 -3.41 -4.49
C TYR A 118 -2.72 -3.13 -3.35
N GLY A 119 -4.00 -2.93 -3.62
CA GLY A 119 -4.95 -2.65 -2.54
C GLY A 119 -6.42 -2.85 -2.90
N ASP A 120 -7.27 -2.66 -1.90
CA ASP A 120 -8.73 -2.64 -2.01
C ASP A 120 -9.37 -1.88 -0.84
N ASN A 121 -10.55 -1.33 -1.08
CA ASN A 121 -11.41 -0.75 -0.05
C ASN A 121 -12.26 -1.85 0.62
N ILE A 122 -12.14 -1.99 1.93
CA ILE A 122 -12.76 -3.08 2.70
C ILE A 122 -13.75 -2.54 3.72
N LYS A 123 -14.93 -3.17 3.77
CA LYS A 123 -15.88 -3.03 4.87
C LYS A 123 -15.59 -4.12 5.90
N LEU A 124 -15.26 -3.74 7.14
CA LEU A 124 -14.98 -4.68 8.22
C LEU A 124 -16.23 -4.97 9.05
N ALA A 125 -16.21 -6.06 9.82
CA ALA A 125 -17.25 -6.38 10.80
C ALA A 125 -17.06 -5.62 12.14
N GLY A 126 -16.87 -4.31 12.07
CA GLY A 126 -16.65 -3.43 13.22
C GLY A 126 -15.32 -3.63 13.96
N PRO A 127 -15.11 -2.98 15.12
CA PRO A 127 -13.87 -3.11 15.88
C PRO A 127 -13.58 -4.55 16.32
N GLY A 128 -12.30 -4.89 16.42
CA GLY A 128 -11.83 -6.20 16.88
C GLY A 128 -10.48 -6.61 16.31
N LYS A 129 -10.07 -7.83 16.64
CA LYS A 129 -8.86 -8.46 16.10
C LYS A 129 -9.20 -9.21 14.81
N TYR A 130 -8.32 -9.09 13.82
CA TYR A 130 -8.45 -9.69 12.51
C TYR A 130 -7.19 -10.45 12.14
N GLN A 131 -7.37 -11.55 11.39
CA GLN A 131 -6.33 -12.24 10.65
C GLN A 131 -6.42 -11.81 9.18
N VAL A 132 -5.28 -11.55 8.57
CA VAL A 132 -5.18 -11.30 7.13
C VAL A 132 -4.18 -12.28 6.52
N LYS A 133 -4.54 -12.83 5.37
CA LYS A 133 -3.69 -13.66 4.54
C LYS A 133 -3.61 -13.07 3.16
N TYR A 134 -2.40 -12.87 2.65
CA TYR A 134 -2.16 -12.57 1.24
C TYR A 134 -1.61 -13.80 0.53
N THR A 135 -2.16 -14.10 -0.64
CA THR A 135 -1.69 -15.15 -1.54
C THR A 135 -1.12 -14.46 -2.77
N ILE A 136 0.19 -14.62 -3.00
CA ILE A 136 0.94 -13.88 -4.00
C ILE A 136 1.36 -14.84 -5.11
N LEU A 137 0.93 -14.53 -6.33
CA LEU A 137 1.30 -15.27 -7.53
C LEU A 137 2.25 -14.42 -8.38
N PRO A 138 3.19 -15.06 -9.08
CA PRO A 138 4.17 -14.36 -9.91
C PRO A 138 3.53 -13.59 -11.07
N PRO A 139 4.29 -12.70 -11.72
CA PRO A 139 3.86 -12.04 -12.94
C PRO A 139 3.37 -13.03 -14.00
N GLY A 140 2.23 -12.72 -14.60
CA GLY A 140 1.62 -13.52 -15.67
C GLY A 140 0.74 -14.68 -15.23
N ALA A 141 0.48 -14.86 -13.92
CA ALA A 141 -0.47 -15.85 -13.42
C ALA A 141 -1.94 -15.48 -13.71
N HIS A 142 -2.28 -14.19 -13.65
CA HIS A 142 -3.62 -13.69 -13.94
C HIS A 142 -3.54 -12.29 -14.57
N HIS A 143 -3.14 -11.29 -13.78
CA HIS A 143 -2.78 -9.97 -14.29
C HIS A 143 -1.44 -10.02 -15.03
N GLY A 144 -1.32 -9.21 -16.10
CA GLY A 144 -0.04 -9.09 -16.79
C GLY A 144 0.43 -10.38 -17.45
N SER A 145 -0.47 -11.15 -18.07
CA SER A 145 -0.15 -12.35 -18.88
C SER A 145 0.93 -12.14 -19.96
N HIS A 146 1.33 -10.89 -20.20
CA HIS A 146 2.37 -10.48 -21.14
C HIS A 146 3.68 -10.01 -20.46
N PHE A 147 3.85 -10.19 -19.14
CA PHE A 147 5.11 -9.88 -18.45
C PHE A 147 6.13 -11.00 -18.63
N GLY A 148 6.88 -10.93 -19.73
CA GLY A 148 7.91 -11.90 -20.10
C GLY A 148 9.20 -11.75 -19.29
N ARG A 149 10.03 -12.81 -19.29
CA ARG A 149 11.40 -12.77 -18.79
C ARG A 149 12.38 -13.15 -19.90
N HIS A 150 13.55 -12.52 -19.91
CA HIS A 150 14.65 -12.98 -20.74
C HIS A 150 15.14 -14.35 -20.24
N THR A 151 15.57 -15.22 -21.17
CA THR A 151 15.97 -16.60 -20.86
C THR A 151 17.30 -17.01 -21.49
N ASP A 152 17.87 -16.15 -22.34
CA ASP A 152 19.19 -16.36 -22.91
C ASP A 152 20.28 -16.19 -21.86
N ARG A 153 21.47 -16.70 -22.17
CA ARG A 153 22.62 -16.67 -21.26
C ARG A 153 23.13 -15.26 -20.96
N ALA A 154 22.98 -14.32 -21.88
CA ALA A 154 23.60 -12.99 -21.76
C ALA A 154 22.77 -12.06 -20.86
N THR A 155 21.44 -12.18 -20.91
CA THR A 155 20.53 -11.22 -20.27
C THR A 155 19.41 -11.88 -19.46
N GLY A 156 19.39 -13.21 -19.37
CA GLY A 156 18.33 -13.95 -18.71
C GLY A 156 18.27 -13.80 -17.20
N VAL A 157 17.06 -13.92 -16.66
CA VAL A 157 16.79 -13.96 -15.21
C VAL A 157 16.25 -15.32 -14.80
N ARG A 158 16.25 -15.61 -13.49
CA ARG A 158 15.74 -16.88 -12.96
C ARG A 158 14.25 -17.07 -13.28
N PRO A 159 13.76 -18.33 -13.33
CA PRO A 159 12.32 -18.59 -13.37
C PRO A 159 11.57 -17.85 -12.26
N TRP A 160 10.31 -17.53 -12.53
CA TRP A 160 9.41 -16.97 -11.53
C TRP A 160 9.24 -17.92 -10.33
N PHE A 161 9.01 -17.35 -9.16
CA PHE A 161 8.63 -18.08 -7.96
C PHE A 161 7.26 -18.76 -8.14
N LYS A 162 6.94 -19.71 -7.25
CA LYS A 162 5.60 -20.32 -7.18
C LYS A 162 4.73 -19.55 -6.20
N GLU A 163 3.42 -19.65 -6.35
CA GLU A 163 2.45 -19.09 -5.38
C GLU A 163 2.86 -19.37 -3.93
N PHE A 164 2.79 -18.34 -3.10
CA PHE A 164 3.04 -18.44 -1.67
C PHE A 164 2.10 -17.55 -0.87
N GLU A 165 1.99 -17.85 0.42
CA GLU A 165 1.16 -17.12 1.37
C GLU A 165 2.00 -16.39 2.42
N VAL A 166 1.51 -15.21 2.82
CA VAL A 166 1.95 -14.47 4.01
C VAL A 166 0.74 -14.17 4.87
N GLU A 167 0.88 -14.32 6.18
CA GLU A 167 -0.19 -14.13 7.15
C GLU A 167 0.23 -13.13 8.24
N ASN A 168 -0.70 -12.27 8.63
CA ASN A 168 -0.52 -11.28 9.70
C ASN A 168 -1.79 -11.14 10.53
N GLU A 169 -1.67 -10.47 11.67
CA GLU A 169 -2.80 -10.08 12.51
C GLU A 169 -2.79 -8.57 12.75
N PHE A 170 -3.97 -7.96 12.86
CA PHE A 170 -4.11 -6.57 13.27
C PHE A 170 -5.34 -6.37 14.16
N THR A 171 -5.32 -5.30 14.96
CA THR A 171 -6.46 -4.88 15.75
C THR A 171 -7.03 -3.60 15.15
N TYR A 172 -8.28 -3.66 14.71
CA TYR A 172 -8.99 -2.51 14.17
C TYR A 172 -9.84 -1.85 15.25
N VAL A 173 -9.64 -0.56 15.45
CA VAL A 173 -10.40 0.28 16.40
C VAL A 173 -11.04 1.51 15.73
N GLY A 174 -11.05 1.55 14.40
CA GLY A 174 -11.41 2.74 13.62
C GLY A 174 -10.18 3.46 13.05
N VAL A 175 -10.36 4.17 11.94
CA VAL A 175 -9.40 5.17 11.45
C VAL A 175 -9.75 6.51 12.11
N GLY A 176 -8.81 7.11 12.84
CA GLY A 176 -9.01 8.41 13.50
C GLY A 176 -9.46 9.50 12.50
N LYS A 177 -10.12 10.56 12.98
CA LYS A 177 -10.54 11.68 12.10
C LYS A 177 -9.31 12.33 11.45
N LYS A 178 -9.37 12.61 10.14
CA LYS A 178 -8.38 13.45 9.44
C LYS A 178 -8.20 14.78 10.20
N GLY A 179 -6.99 15.07 10.68
CA GLY A 179 -6.60 16.39 11.17
C GLY A 179 -6.97 16.75 12.63
N GLY A 180 -6.97 15.79 13.55
CA GLY A 180 -7.20 16.06 14.98
C GLY A 180 -5.91 16.14 15.81
N TYR A 181 -5.09 17.18 15.60
CA TYR A 181 -4.19 17.76 16.62
C TYR A 181 -4.28 19.27 16.56
#